data_AF-A0A127F1H7-F1
#
_entry.id   AF-A0A127F1H7-F1
#
_cell.length_a   1.000
_cell.length_b   1.000
_cell.length_c   1.000
_cell.angle_alpha   90.00
_cell.angle_beta   90.00
_cell.angle_gamma   90.00
#
_symmetry.space_group_name_H-M   'P 1'
#
loop_
_entity.id
_entity.type
_entity.pdbx_description
1 polymer ?
#
loop_
_entity_poly.entity_id
_entity_poly.type
_entity_poly.pdbx_seq_one_letter_code
_entity_poly.pdbx_strand_id
1 'polypeptide(L)'
;MQDAIARARKTPNVAIAWASTREVLKVIEADAMGCHIITAPADVLEKLPATQNPAELSLSAMKAFCDDALAAGLTLAIPGKMHAAE
;
A
#
# COMPACT_ATOMS: atom_id res chain seq x y z
N MET A 1 7.99 5.08 15.36
CA MET A 1 7.15 6.20 14.88
C MET A 1 5.79 6.26 15.59
N GLN A 2 5.04 5.15 15.66
CA GLN A 2 3.76 5.09 16.40
C GLN A 2 3.87 5.52 17.88
N ASP A 3 4.94 5.17 18.59
CA ASP A 3 5.16 5.62 19.98
C ASP A 3 5.24 7.16 20.10
N ALA A 4 5.94 7.82 19.17
CA ALA A 4 6.02 9.28 19.17
C ALA A 4 4.64 9.91 18.95
N ILE A 5 3.84 9.36 18.03
CA ILE A 5 2.45 9.79 17.79
C ILE A 5 1.60 9.60 19.05
N ALA A 6 1.71 8.44 19.70
CA ALA A 6 0.96 8.15 20.92
C ALA A 6 1.32 9.09 22.09
N ARG A 7 2.59 9.48 22.21
CA ARG A 7 3.04 10.47 23.20
C ARG A 7 2.51 11.86 22.89
N ALA A 8 2.67 12.33 21.64
CA ALA A 8 2.19 13.64 21.22
C ALA A 8 0.68 13.81 21.45
N ARG A 9 -0.14 12.78 21.17
CA ARG A 9 -1.59 12.80 21.45
C ARG A 9 -1.95 12.97 22.93
N LYS A 10 -1.06 12.57 23.84
CA LYS A 10 -1.25 12.73 25.30
C LYS A 10 -0.74 14.08 25.81
N THR A 11 -0.09 14.88 24.96
CA THR A 11 0.49 16.16 25.35
C THR A 11 -0.32 17.30 24.73
N PRO A 12 -0.99 18.13 25.54
CA PRO A 12 -1.73 19.29 25.04
C PRO A 12 -0.80 20.20 24.22
N ASN A 13 -1.34 20.76 23.13
CA ASN A 13 -0.63 21.71 22.25
C ASN A 13 0.60 21.14 21.52
N VAL A 14 0.75 19.82 21.42
CA VAL A 14 1.81 19.17 20.63
C VAL A 14 1.20 18.42 19.46
N ALA A 15 1.76 18.59 18.26
CA ALA A 15 1.38 17.86 17.06
C ALA A 15 2.64 17.40 16.31
N ILE A 16 2.56 16.22 15.70
CA ILE A 16 3.60 15.71 14.81
C ILE A 16 3.29 16.13 13.38
N ALA A 17 4.26 16.78 12.73
CA ALA A 17 4.27 17.02 11.30
C ALA A 17 5.07 15.92 10.60
N TRP A 18 4.36 15.04 9.89
CA TRP A 18 4.98 14.10 8.95
C TRP A 18 5.40 14.87 7.70
N ALA A 19 6.67 14.73 7.32
CA ALA A 19 7.30 15.50 6.26
C ALA A 19 8.11 14.61 5.31
N SER A 20 8.59 15.21 4.22
CA SER A 20 9.40 14.54 3.19
C SER A 20 8.72 13.30 2.56
N THR A 21 7.40 13.32 2.45
CA THR A 21 6.61 12.35 1.66
C THR A 21 6.84 12.61 0.17
N ARG A 22 7.47 11.64 -0.49
CA ARG A 22 7.69 11.66 -1.95
C ARG A 22 6.74 10.74 -2.71
N GLU A 23 5.97 9.95 -1.97
CA GLU A 23 5.17 8.84 -2.49
C GLU A 23 3.79 8.88 -1.82
N VAL A 24 2.74 8.56 -2.58
CA VAL A 24 1.35 8.52 -2.08
C VAL A 24 1.20 7.48 -0.97
N LEU A 25 1.88 6.34 -1.08
CA LEU A 25 1.88 5.30 -0.05
C LEU A 25 2.32 5.84 1.32
N LYS A 26 3.28 6.78 1.36
CA LYS A 26 3.76 7.37 2.62
C LYS A 26 2.72 8.27 3.26
N VAL A 27 1.83 8.88 2.47
CA VAL A 27 0.68 9.62 2.99
C VAL A 27 -0.32 8.64 3.61
N ILE A 28 -0.63 7.54 2.91
CA ILE A 28 -1.55 6.49 3.40
C ILE A 28 -1.03 5.83 4.69
N GLU A 29 0.25 5.48 4.74
CA GLU A 29 0.89 4.90 5.93
C GLU A 29 0.84 5.88 7.13
N ALA A 30 1.12 7.16 6.90
CA ALA A 30 1.10 8.18 7.95
C ALA A 30 -0.31 8.44 8.48
N ASP A 31 -1.33 8.42 7.59
CA ASP A 31 -2.74 8.52 7.94
C ASP A 31 -3.21 7.31 8.74
N ALA A 32 -2.88 6.09 8.28
CA ALA A 32 -3.18 4.84 8.98
C ALA A 32 -2.53 4.77 10.37
N MET A 33 -1.35 5.37 10.55
CA MET A 33 -0.70 5.51 11.88
C MET A 33 -1.35 6.58 12.75
N GLY A 34 -2.25 7.40 12.22
CA GLY A 34 -2.93 8.48 12.94
C GLY A 34 -2.05 9.70 13.20
N CYS A 35 -1.16 10.04 12.28
CA CYS A 35 -0.36 11.26 12.39
C CYS A 35 -1.25 12.52 12.39
N HIS A 36 -0.79 13.60 13.05
CA HIS A 36 -1.59 14.80 13.28
C HIS A 36 -1.65 15.68 12.03
N ILE A 37 -0.49 15.90 11.42
CA ILE A 37 -0.31 16.72 10.24
C ILE A 37 0.55 15.91 9.27
N ILE A 38 0.12 15.83 8.02
CA ILE A 38 0.87 15.20 6.94
C ILE A 38 1.08 16.25 5.87
N THR A 39 2.34 16.55 5.59
CA THR A 39 2.75 17.50 4.55
C THR A 39 3.32 16.70 3.39
N ALA A 40 2.93 17.00 2.15
CA ALA A 40 3.44 16.38 0.94
C ALA A 40 3.41 17.40 -0.23
N PRO A 41 4.24 17.21 -1.27
CA PRO A 41 4.14 17.97 -2.51
C PRO A 41 2.75 17.85 -3.17
N ALA A 42 2.32 18.90 -3.88
CA ALA A 42 0.99 18.96 -4.50
C ALA A 42 0.73 17.79 -5.47
N ASP A 43 1.72 17.42 -6.28
CA ASP A 43 1.64 16.32 -7.24
C ASP A 43 1.51 14.93 -6.58
N VAL A 44 1.91 14.80 -5.32
CA VAL A 44 1.64 13.60 -4.50
C VAL A 44 0.21 13.61 -3.99
N LEU A 45 -0.27 14.76 -3.50
CA LEU A 45 -1.64 14.90 -2.95
C LEU A 45 -2.71 14.73 -4.03
N GLU A 46 -2.48 15.25 -5.24
CA GLU A 46 -3.39 15.12 -6.38
C GLU A 46 -3.62 13.67 -6.83
N LYS A 47 -2.71 12.76 -6.47
CA LYS A 47 -2.82 11.33 -6.77
C LYS A 47 -3.60 10.55 -5.71
N LEU A 48 -3.93 11.15 -4.56
CA LEU A 48 -4.72 10.51 -3.50
C LEU A 48 -6.12 10.09 -3.94
N PRO A 49 -6.90 10.88 -4.71
CA PRO A 49 -8.22 10.44 -5.18
C PRO A 49 -8.15 9.22 -6.11
N ALA A 50 -7.01 9.02 -6.77
CA ALA A 50 -6.77 7.86 -7.64
C ALA A 50 -6.37 6.59 -6.86
N THR A 51 -6.24 6.66 -5.53
CA THR A 51 -5.92 5.48 -4.72
C THR A 51 -7.18 4.70 -4.42
N GLN A 52 -7.52 3.79 -5.32
CA GLN A 52 -8.14 2.53 -4.91
C GLN A 52 -7.36 1.92 -3.74
N ASN A 53 -8.02 1.12 -2.89
CA ASN A 53 -7.37 0.39 -1.81
C ASN A 53 -6.08 -0.29 -2.34
N PRO A 54 -4.89 -0.03 -1.77
CA PRO A 54 -3.63 -0.60 -2.29
C PRO A 54 -3.66 -2.12 -2.39
N ALA A 55 -4.41 -2.79 -1.50
CA ALA A 55 -4.60 -4.22 -1.56
C ALA A 55 -5.46 -4.63 -2.77
N GLU A 56 -6.48 -3.85 -3.12
CA GLU A 56 -7.32 -4.09 -4.31
C GLU A 56 -6.58 -3.78 -5.62
N LEU A 57 -5.76 -2.72 -5.64
CA LEU A 57 -4.86 -2.43 -6.77
C LEU A 57 -3.85 -3.57 -6.98
N SER A 58 -3.22 -4.03 -5.89
CA SER A 58 -2.27 -5.14 -5.96
C SER A 58 -2.95 -6.44 -6.40
N LEU A 59 -4.14 -6.71 -5.86
CA LEU A 59 -4.92 -7.91 -6.20
C LEU A 59 -5.38 -7.89 -7.65
N SER A 60 -5.88 -6.75 -8.15
CA SER A 60 -6.31 -6.60 -9.55
C SER A 60 -5.14 -6.73 -10.51
N ALA A 61 -3.99 -6.13 -10.20
CA ALA A 61 -2.76 -6.30 -10.98
C ALA A 61 -2.28 -7.76 -10.99
N MET A 62 -2.30 -8.45 -9.84
CA MET A 62 -1.95 -9.87 -9.78
C MET A 62 -2.91 -10.75 -10.58
N LYS A 63 -4.21 -10.46 -10.55
CA LYS A 63 -5.21 -11.20 -11.35
C LYS A 63 -4.94 -11.03 -12.84
N ALA A 64 -4.78 -9.78 -13.31
CA ALA A 64 -4.45 -9.50 -14.71
C ALA A 64 -3.15 -10.20 -15.14
N PHE A 65 -2.10 -10.17 -14.29
CA PHE A 65 -0.85 -10.86 -14.56
C PHE A 65 -1.02 -12.40 -14.66
N CYS A 66 -1.84 -12.99 -13.77
CA CYS A 66 -2.17 -14.41 -13.84
C CYS A 66 -2.94 -14.74 -15.14
N ASP A 67 -3.91 -13.92 -15.51
CA ASP A 67 -4.71 -14.11 -16.73
C ASP A 67 -3.80 -14.04 -17.98
N ASP A 68 -2.88 -13.07 -18.03
CA ASP A 68 -1.89 -12.95 -19.12
C ASP A 68 -0.95 -14.16 -19.19
N ALA A 69 -0.48 -14.65 -18.04
CA ALA A 69 0.39 -15.83 -17.99
C ALA A 69 -0.34 -17.10 -18.48
N LEU A 70 -1.61 -17.28 -18.09
CA LEU A 70 -2.44 -18.39 -18.56
C LEU A 70 -2.72 -18.27 -20.06
N ALA A 71 -3.01 -17.08 -20.57
CA ALA A 71 -3.21 -16.83 -22.00
C ALA A 71 -1.96 -17.12 -22.82
N ALA A 72 -0.77 -16.92 -22.25
CA ALA A 72 0.52 -17.27 -22.84
C ALA A 72 0.87 -18.78 -22.73
N GLY A 73 0.01 -19.60 -22.12
CA GLY A 73 0.24 -21.04 -21.92
C GLY A 73 1.26 -21.37 -20.84
N LEU A 74 1.60 -20.42 -19.96
CA LEU A 74 2.53 -20.64 -18.86
C LEU A 74 1.83 -21.37 -17.71
N THR A 75 2.49 -22.41 -17.17
CA THR A 75 2.01 -23.15 -16.00
C THR A 75 3.11 -23.25 -14.95
N LEU A 76 2.73 -23.14 -13.68
CA LEU A 76 3.64 -23.36 -12.56
C LEU A 76 3.51 -24.80 -12.08
N ALA A 77 4.58 -25.58 -12.22
CA ALA A 77 4.67 -26.88 -11.56
C ALA A 77 4.83 -26.65 -10.05
N ILE A 78 3.81 -27.00 -9.26
CA ILE A 78 3.91 -26.99 -7.81
C ILE A 78 4.74 -28.21 -7.40
N PRO A 79 5.93 -28.05 -6.78
CA PRO A 79 6.69 -29.20 -6.28
C PRO A 79 5.86 -29.89 -5.19
N GLY A 80 5.29 -31.06 -5.49
CA GLY A 80 4.48 -31.85 -4.56
C GLY A 80 3.11 -32.31 -5.07
N LYS A 81 2.64 -31.88 -6.25
CA LYS A 81 1.52 -32.55 -6.93
C LYS A 81 1.97 -33.07 -8.29
N MET A 82 2.56 -34.26 -8.24
CA MET A 82 2.72 -35.13 -9.41
C MET A 82 1.31 -35.42 -9.95
N HIS A 83 1.16 -35.32 -11.28
CA HIS A 83 -0.07 -35.64 -11.99
C HIS A 83 -0.59 -37.02 -11.57
N ALA A 84 -1.86 -37.10 -11.16
CA ALA A 84 -2.65 -38.28 -11.47
C ALA A 84 -2.97 -38.15 -12.97
N ALA A 85 -2.20 -38.86 -13.78
CA ALA A 85 -2.48 -39.06 -15.18
C ALA A 85 -3.74 -39.92 -15.33
N GLU A 86 -4.63 -39.51 -16.23
CA GLU A 86 -5.53 -40.42 -16.95
C GLU A 86 -5.39 -40.12 -18.44
#